data_AF-A0A1F5VIG3-F1
#
_entry.id   AF-A0A1F5VIG3-F1
#
_cell.length_a   1.000
_cell.length_b   1.000
_cell.length_c   1.000
_cell.angle_alpha   90.00
_cell.angle_beta   90.00
_cell.angle_gamma   90.00
#
_symmetry.space_group_name_H-M   'P 1'
#
loop_
_entity.id
_entity.type
_entity.pdbx_description
1 polymer ?
#
loop_
_entity_poly.entity_id
_entity_poly.type
_entity_poly.pdbx_seq_one_letter_code
_entity_poly.pdbx_strand_id
1 'polypeptide(L)'
;MIRQKIFFAAFLYGLVFESFGFLGGGFYLLPALVTAAIFNSLVFTWQSVNFIVSWISGVLILSLWSATLNNWNLFSYKFAAHIFIYFFILLVILYALDAKKEQS
;
A
#
# COMPACT_ATOMS: atom_id res chain seq x y z
N MET A 1 -19.49 -5.09 4.19
CA MET A 1 -18.47 -5.42 5.22
C MET A 1 -17.07 -5.68 4.68
N ILE A 2 -16.86 -6.41 3.58
CA ILE A 2 -15.49 -6.76 3.11
C ILE A 2 -14.65 -5.53 2.74
N ARG A 3 -15.24 -4.51 2.09
CA ARG A 3 -14.56 -3.24 1.80
C ARG A 3 -14.03 -2.57 3.07
N GLN A 4 -14.82 -2.55 4.14
CA GLN A 4 -14.41 -1.99 5.44
C GLN A 4 -13.24 -2.77 6.05
N LYS A 5 -13.20 -4.11 5.90
CA LYS A 5 -12.09 -4.93 6.39
C LYS A 5 -10.77 -4.61 5.68
N ILE A 6 -10.79 -4.41 4.35
CA ILE A 6 -9.62 -4.01 3.56
C ILE A 6 -9.11 -2.64 4.02
N PHE A 7 -9.99 -1.64 4.10
CA PHE A 7 -9.60 -0.30 4.54
C PHE A 7 -9.13 -0.27 6.00
N PHE A 8 -9.76 -1.04 6.88
CA PHE A 8 -9.34 -1.14 8.28
C PHE A 8 -7.98 -1.83 8.43
N ALA A 9 -7.73 -2.90 7.66
CA ALA A 9 -6.42 -3.56 7.64
C ALA A 9 -5.33 -2.61 7.12
N ALA A 10 -5.61 -1.87 6.03
CA ALA A 10 -4.68 -0.87 5.50
C ALA A 10 -4.45 0.28 6.48
N PHE A 11 -5.48 0.72 7.19
CA PHE A 11 -5.38 1.73 8.24
C PHE A 11 -4.47 1.27 9.38
N LEU A 12 -4.72 0.09 9.95
CA LEU A 12 -3.91 -0.46 11.04
C LEU A 12 -2.46 -0.69 10.60
N TYR A 13 -2.27 -1.25 9.41
CA TYR A 13 -0.95 -1.45 8.83
C TYR A 13 -0.21 -0.12 8.68
N GLY A 14 -0.85 0.85 8.04
CA GLY A 14 -0.33 2.20 7.89
C GLY A 14 0.03 2.85 9.22
N LEU A 15 -0.86 2.79 10.20
CA LEU A 15 -0.69 3.41 11.52
C LEU A 15 0.47 2.79 12.31
N VAL A 16 0.62 1.46 12.25
CA VAL A 16 1.74 0.74 12.89
C VAL A 16 3.06 1.26 12.34
N PHE A 17 3.22 1.27 11.00
CA PHE A 17 4.47 1.72 10.40
C PHE A 17 4.70 3.22 10.54
N GLU A 18 3.64 4.03 10.56
CA GLU A 18 3.71 5.45 10.91
C GLU A 18 4.28 5.65 12.32
N SER A 19 3.87 4.82 13.28
CA SER A 19 4.31 4.91 14.68
C SER A 19 5.77 4.52 14.88
N PHE A 20 6.32 3.69 13.99
CA PHE A 20 7.74 3.28 14.01
C PHE A 20 8.59 4.02 12.96
N GLY A 21 7.98 4.90 12.18
CA GLY A 21 8.57 5.55 11.03
C GLY A 21 9.49 6.72 11.41
N PHE A 22 10.69 6.74 10.83
CA PHE A 22 11.65 7.83 11.06
C PHE A 22 11.34 9.10 10.24
N LEU A 23 10.47 9.01 9.23
CA LEU A 23 10.28 10.04 8.19
C LEU A 23 9.18 11.07 8.49
N GLY A 24 8.66 11.09 9.72
CA GLY A 24 7.59 11.99 10.13
C GLY A 24 6.20 11.50 9.73
N GLY A 25 5.17 12.14 10.29
CA GLY A 25 3.78 11.72 10.15
C GLY A 25 3.21 11.87 8.73
N GLY A 26 2.51 10.84 8.26
CA GLY A 26 1.84 10.76 6.96
C GLY A 26 2.64 9.99 5.89
N PHE A 27 3.80 9.42 6.22
CA PHE A 27 4.65 8.73 5.25
C PHE A 27 4.13 7.33 4.89
N TYR A 28 3.52 6.62 5.84
CA TYR A 28 3.13 5.22 5.69
C TYR A 28 1.62 5.04 5.60
N LEU A 29 0.85 5.81 6.38
CA LEU A 29 -0.59 5.65 6.51
C LEU A 29 -1.35 6.05 5.25
N LEU A 30 -1.16 7.29 4.79
CA LEU A 30 -1.88 7.80 3.62
C LEU A 30 -1.63 6.90 2.37
N PRO A 31 -0.39 6.51 2.07
CA PRO A 31 -0.11 5.66 0.92
C PRO A 31 -0.70 4.24 1.05
N ALA A 32 -0.74 3.67 2.26
CA ALA A 32 -1.40 2.38 2.49
C ALA A 32 -2.91 2.46 2.19
N LEU A 33 -3.58 3.53 2.63
CA LEU A 33 -4.99 3.77 2.36
C LEU A 33 -5.27 3.98 0.87
N VAL A 34 -4.41 4.75 0.20
CA VAL A 34 -4.53 4.99 -1.25
C VAL A 34 -4.36 3.68 -2.03
N THR A 35 -3.37 2.85 -1.70
CA THR A 35 -3.21 1.55 -2.35
C THR A 35 -4.38 0.60 -2.08
N ALA A 36 -4.94 0.61 -0.88
CA ALA A 36 -6.16 -0.15 -0.59
C ALA A 36 -7.36 0.34 -1.42
N ALA A 37 -7.48 1.65 -1.61
CA ALA A 37 -8.51 2.24 -2.47
C ALA A 37 -8.32 1.80 -3.93
N ILE A 38 -7.09 1.86 -4.45
CA ILE A 38 -6.76 1.39 -5.81
C ILE A 38 -7.11 -0.09 -5.94
N PHE A 39 -6.60 -0.95 -5.06
CA PHE A 39 -6.86 -2.39 -5.08
C PHE A 39 -8.35 -2.73 -5.11
N ASN A 40 -9.15 -2.05 -4.28
CA ASN A 40 -10.59 -2.27 -4.22
C ASN A 40 -11.38 -1.60 -5.36
N SER A 41 -10.78 -0.68 -6.12
CA SER A 41 -11.40 -0.05 -7.29
C SER A 41 -11.19 -0.83 -8.59
N LEU A 42 -10.17 -1.69 -8.62
CA LEU A 42 -9.87 -2.52 -9.79
C LEU A 42 -10.90 -3.64 -9.92
N VAL A 43 -11.35 -3.85 -11.16
CA VAL A 43 -12.41 -4.82 -11.52
C VAL A 43 -11.92 -5.87 -12.51
N PHE A 44 -10.61 -6.12 -12.56
CA PHE A 44 -10.09 -7.19 -13.42
C PHE A 44 -10.55 -8.54 -12.89
N THR A 45 -10.98 -9.42 -13.80
CA THR A 45 -11.39 -10.79 -13.52
C THR A 45 -10.28 -11.60 -12.85
N TRP A 46 -9.02 -11.29 -13.17
CA TRP A 46 -7.86 -12.01 -12.65
C TRP A 46 -7.31 -11.23 -11.46
N GLN A 47 -7.50 -11.76 -10.25
CA GLN A 47 -7.14 -11.07 -9.01
C GLN A 47 -5.63 -10.79 -8.91
N SER A 48 -4.79 -11.63 -9.52
CA SER A 48 -3.34 -11.40 -9.64
C SER A 48 -3.02 -10.14 -10.46
N VAL A 49 -3.86 -9.75 -11.41
CA VAL A 49 -3.71 -8.49 -12.17
C VAL A 49 -4.06 -7.31 -11.27
N ASN A 50 -5.14 -7.39 -10.49
CA ASN A 50 -5.48 -6.36 -9.49
C ASN A 50 -4.32 -6.16 -8.51
N PHE A 51 -3.69 -7.25 -8.06
CA PHE A 51 -2.50 -7.22 -7.20
C PHE A 51 -1.33 -6.48 -7.85
N ILE A 52 -0.93 -6.89 -9.06
CA ILE A 52 0.22 -6.30 -9.76
C ILE A 52 0.00 -4.82 -10.04
N VAL A 53 -1.19 -4.44 -10.53
CA VAL A 53 -1.51 -3.03 -10.83
C VAL A 53 -1.47 -2.20 -9.54
N SER A 54 -2.09 -2.68 -8.47
CA SER A 54 -2.09 -1.97 -7.18
C SER A 54 -0.70 -1.83 -6.59
N TRP A 55 0.16 -2.83 -6.83
CA TRP A 55 1.55 -2.80 -6.41
C TRP A 55 2.36 -1.74 -7.15
N ILE A 56 2.29 -1.74 -8.49
CA ILE A 56 2.96 -0.74 -9.32
C ILE A 56 2.47 0.66 -8.96
N SER A 57 1.15 0.85 -8.86
CA SER A 57 0.58 2.15 -8.49
C SER A 57 0.98 2.59 -7.08
N GLY A 58 0.99 1.67 -6.10
CA GLY A 58 1.42 1.97 -4.74
C GLY A 58 2.88 2.41 -4.64
N VAL A 59 3.77 1.67 -5.31
CA VAL A 59 5.20 2.04 -5.40
C VAL A 59 5.38 3.41 -6.06
N LEU A 60 4.67 3.68 -7.17
CA LEU A 60 4.75 4.98 -7.85
C LEU A 60 4.25 6.14 -6.99
N ILE A 61 3.09 5.99 -6.35
CA ILE A 61 2.51 7.03 -5.49
C ILE A 61 3.44 7.33 -4.32
N LEU A 62 3.99 6.30 -3.68
CA LEU A 62 4.92 6.52 -2.58
C LEU A 62 6.23 7.15 -3.06
N SER A 63 6.67 6.80 -4.26
CA SER A 63 7.86 7.40 -4.85
C SER A 63 7.70 8.87 -5.09
N LEU A 64 6.56 9.27 -5.65
CA LEU A 64 6.22 10.68 -5.84
C LEU A 64 6.03 11.38 -4.50
N TRP A 65 5.31 10.77 -3.54
CA TRP A 65 5.10 11.32 -2.22
C TRP A 65 6.41 11.54 -1.45
N SER A 66 7.29 10.53 -1.45
CA SER A 66 8.60 10.67 -0.84
C SER A 66 9.46 11.71 -1.54
N ALA A 67 9.42 11.79 -2.86
CA ALA A 67 10.14 12.84 -3.58
C ALA A 67 9.64 14.22 -3.17
N THR A 68 8.32 14.41 -3.02
CA THR A 68 7.75 15.68 -2.55
C THR A 68 8.18 16.01 -1.12
N LEU A 69 8.20 15.05 -0.21
CA LEU A 69 8.61 15.26 1.18
C LEU A 69 10.10 15.56 1.33
N ASN A 70 10.94 15.01 0.45
CA ASN A 70 12.39 15.19 0.48
C ASN A 70 12.90 16.28 -0.48
N ASN A 71 12.06 17.23 -0.92
CA ASN A 71 12.45 18.28 -1.88
C ASN A 71 13.14 17.74 -3.14
N TRP A 72 12.65 16.59 -3.65
CA TRP A 72 13.21 15.88 -4.80
C TRP A 72 14.66 15.38 -4.62
N ASN A 73 15.23 15.47 -3.41
CA ASN A 73 16.53 14.90 -3.08
C ASN A 73 16.41 13.39 -2.82
N LEU A 74 16.82 12.68 -3.86
CA LEU A 74 17.18 11.27 -4.02
C LEU A 74 16.54 10.19 -3.13
N PHE A 75 15.92 9.28 -3.87
CA PHE A 75 15.82 7.85 -3.62
C PHE A 75 17.17 7.18 -3.30
N SER A 76 17.32 6.61 -2.10
CA SER A 76 18.38 5.62 -1.85
C SER A 76 17.87 4.20 -2.15
N TYR A 77 18.75 3.29 -2.58
CA TYR A 77 18.37 1.89 -2.81
C TYR A 77 17.81 1.21 -1.56
N LYS A 78 18.34 1.53 -0.38
CA LYS A 78 17.83 1.02 0.91
C LYS A 78 16.39 1.45 1.14
N PHE A 79 16.11 2.71 0.83
CA PHE A 79 14.78 3.27 0.97
C PHE A 79 13.80 2.71 -0.06
N ALA A 80 14.21 2.57 -1.33
CA ALA A 80 13.42 1.89 -2.35
C ALA A 80 13.05 0.47 -1.96
N ALA A 81 14.03 -0.30 -1.44
CA ALA A 81 13.80 -1.67 -0.98
C ALA A 81 12.84 -1.73 0.22
N HIS A 82 12.98 -0.80 1.17
CA HIS A 82 12.06 -0.68 2.31
C HIS A 82 10.62 -0.43 1.85
N ILE A 83 10.42 0.53 0.93
CA ILE A 83 9.12 0.85 0.33
C ILE A 83 8.53 -0.36 -0.39
N PHE A 84 9.35 -1.03 -1.19
CA PHE A 84 8.97 -2.21 -1.97
C PHE A 84 8.42 -3.31 -1.07
N ILE A 85 9.17 -3.69 -0.03
CA ILE A 85 8.80 -4.74 0.92
C ILE A 85 7.54 -4.32 1.69
N TYR A 86 7.47 -3.07 2.14
CA TYR A 86 6.32 -2.54 2.86
C TYR A 86 5.02 -2.66 2.05
N PHE A 87 5.02 -2.27 0.77
CA PHE A 87 3.83 -2.41 -0.08
C PHE A 87 3.51 -3.84 -0.47
N PHE A 88 4.55 -4.65 -0.67
CA PHE A 88 4.35 -6.06 -0.97
C PHE A 88 3.60 -6.77 0.17
N ILE A 89 4.02 -6.56 1.42
CA ILE A 89 3.36 -7.13 2.60
C ILE A 89 1.91 -6.61 2.71
N LEU A 90 1.68 -5.31 2.55
CA LEU A 90 0.33 -4.74 2.55
C LEU A 90 -0.57 -5.44 1.53
N LEU A 91 -0.11 -5.58 0.29
CA LEU A 91 -0.93 -6.18 -0.77
C LEU A 91 -1.17 -7.67 -0.56
N VAL A 92 -0.21 -8.40 0.03
CA VAL A 92 -0.44 -9.79 0.42
C VAL A 92 -1.57 -9.88 1.45
N ILE A 93 -1.61 -8.97 2.43
CA ILE A 93 -2.70 -8.90 3.41
C ILE A 93 -4.04 -8.60 2.71
N LEU A 94 -4.07 -7.59 1.83
CA LEU A 94 -5.30 -7.21 1.12
C LEU A 94 -5.80 -8.34 0.21
N TYR A 95 -4.89 -8.99 -0.52
CA TYR A 95 -5.18 -10.15 -1.36
C TYR A 95 -5.76 -11.30 -0.54
N ALA A 96 -5.16 -11.64 0.61
CA ALA A 96 -5.68 -12.71 1.47
C ALA A 96 -7.08 -12.40 2.03
N LEU A 97 -7.38 -11.13 2.30
CA LEU A 97 -8.70 -10.69 2.75
C LEU A 97 -9.75 -10.72 1.64
N ASP A 98 -9.36 -10.40 0.41
CA ASP A 98 -10.25 -10.41 -0.75
C ASP A 98 -10.43 -11.82 -1.34
N ALA A 99 -9.42 -12.69 -1.34
CA ALA A 99 -9.57 -14.09 -1.73
C ALA A 99 -10.59 -14.84 -0.84
N LYS A 100 -10.68 -14.47 0.45
CA LYS A 100 -11.73 -15.00 1.34
C LYS A 100 -13.15 -14.60 0.95
N LYS A 101 -13.35 -13.52 0.18
CA LYS A 101 -14.66 -13.11 -0.34
C LYS A 101 -15.15 -14.05 -1.44
N GLU A 102 -14.24 -14.59 -2.26
CA GLU A 102 -14.63 -15.51 -3.34
C GLU A 102 -15.06 -16.89 -2.81
N GLN A 103 -14.73 -17.21 -1.56
CA GLN A 103 -15.03 -18.49 -0.90
C GLN A 103 -16.28 -18.45 0.00
N SER A 104 -16.88 -17.28 0.22
CA SER A 104 -18.04 -17.06 1.13
C SER A 104 -19.30 -16.67 0.38
#